data_AF-A0A1X2KI05-F1
#
_entry.id   AF-A0A1X2KI05-F1
#
_cell.length_a   1.000
_cell.length_b   1.000
_cell.length_c   1.000
_cell.angle_alpha   90.00
_cell.angle_beta   90.00
_cell.angle_gamma   90.00
#
_symmetry.space_group_name_H-M   'P 1'
#
loop_
_entity.id
_entity.type
_entity.pdbx_description
1 polymer ?
#
loop_
_entity_poly.entity_id
_entity_poly.type
_entity_poly.pdbx_seq_one_letter_code
_entity_poly.pdbx_strand_id
1 'polypeptide(L)'
;MYTDAALEQAVAELAELDSIERIAETRSHLLTHLADAVKALQKAADSLQQLRSNSVYDVEFTDGRDGRDVATFLDDSIRQTRAAYAVVHTVIDKETP
;
A
#
# COMPACT_ATOMS: atom_id res chain seq x y z
N MET A 1 43.82 -25.03 2.46
CA MET A 1 43.53 -24.21 3.64
C MET A 1 42.99 -22.90 3.11
N TYR A 2 41.67 -22.66 3.21
CA TYR A 2 41.11 -21.35 2.84
C TYR A 2 41.75 -20.30 3.76
N THR A 3 42.21 -19.19 3.19
CA THR A 3 42.74 -18.07 3.98
C THR A 3 41.60 -17.41 4.73
N ASP A 4 41.89 -16.87 5.91
CA ASP A 4 40.93 -16.12 6.74
C ASP A 4 40.17 -15.06 5.93
N ALA A 5 40.89 -14.35 5.06
CA ALA A 5 40.34 -13.37 4.13
C ALA A 5 39.30 -13.92 3.12
N ALA A 6 39.47 -15.17 2.65
CA ALA A 6 38.52 -15.77 1.72
C ALA A 6 37.24 -16.22 2.42
N LEU A 7 37.33 -16.58 3.71
CA LEU A 7 36.17 -16.85 4.55
C LEU A 7 35.44 -15.55 4.90
N GLU A 8 36.15 -14.50 5.27
CA GLU A 8 35.59 -13.17 5.54
C GLU A 8 34.84 -12.62 4.32
N GLN A 9 35.43 -12.76 3.12
CA GLN A 9 34.78 -12.34 1.88
C GLN A 9 33.50 -13.12 1.60
N ALA A 10 33.51 -14.45 1.77
CA ALA A 10 32.31 -15.26 1.58
C ALA A 10 31.19 -14.91 2.58
N VAL A 11 31.54 -14.59 3.83
CA VAL A 11 30.58 -14.13 4.84
C VAL A 11 29.98 -12.78 4.46
N ALA A 12 30.80 -11.85 3.95
CA ALA A 12 30.31 -10.55 3.49
C ALA A 12 29.36 -10.68 2.29
N GLU A 13 29.70 -11.54 1.31
CA GLU A 13 28.85 -11.82 0.15
C GLU A 13 27.51 -12.43 0.56
N LEU A 14 27.49 -13.36 1.53
CA LEU A 14 26.25 -13.94 2.06
C LEU A 14 25.39 -12.89 2.79
N ALA A 15 26.01 -12.00 3.56
CA ALA A 15 25.29 -10.92 4.24
C ALA A 15 24.69 -9.91 3.26
N GLU A 16 25.38 -9.63 2.16
CA GLU A 16 24.85 -8.79 1.08
C GLU A 16 23.65 -9.44 0.39
N LEU A 17 23.71 -10.75 0.11
CA LEU A 17 22.59 -11.50 -0.46
C LEU A 17 21.36 -11.50 0.45
N ASP A 18 21.54 -11.73 1.76
CA ASP A 18 20.45 -11.65 2.75
C ASP A 18 19.82 -10.24 2.78
N SER A 19 20.66 -9.19 2.73
CA SER A 19 20.17 -7.81 2.65
C SER A 19 19.34 -7.57 1.38
N ILE A 20 19.77 -8.07 0.23
CA ILE A 20 19.04 -7.95 -1.04
C ILE A 20 17.69 -8.67 -0.97
N GLU A 21 17.66 -9.89 -0.43
CA GLU A 21 16.42 -10.67 -0.26
C GLU A 21 15.43 -9.95 0.66
N ARG A 22 15.90 -9.46 1.81
CA ARG A 22 15.08 -8.69 2.76
C ARG A 22 14.50 -7.42 2.13
N ILE A 23 15.28 -6.73 1.29
CA ILE A 23 14.81 -5.55 0.55
C ILE A 23 13.71 -5.95 -0.44
N ALA A 24 13.91 -7.01 -1.21
CA ALA A 24 12.92 -7.49 -2.19
C ALA A 24 11.60 -7.91 -1.51
N GLU A 25 11.69 -8.66 -0.42
CA GLU A 25 10.53 -9.06 0.39
C GLU A 25 9.78 -7.84 0.94
N THR A 26 10.51 -6.88 1.53
CA THR A 26 9.91 -5.68 2.11
C THR A 26 9.23 -4.81 1.05
N ARG A 27 9.80 -4.72 -0.16
CA ARG A 27 9.18 -4.04 -1.32
C ARG A 27 7.86 -4.69 -1.73
N SER A 28 7.82 -6.01 -1.80
CA SER A 28 6.61 -6.79 -2.08
C SER A 28 5.52 -6.55 -1.03
N HIS A 29 5.90 -6.55 0.25
CA HIS A 29 4.98 -6.24 1.35
C HIS A 29 4.41 -4.82 1.25
N LEU A 30 5.25 -3.82 0.93
CA LEU A 30 4.79 -2.44 0.76
C LEU A 30 3.73 -2.31 -0.34
N LEU A 31 3.95 -2.92 -1.51
CA LEU A 31 2.95 -2.95 -2.59
C LEU A 31 1.64 -3.61 -2.16
N THR A 32 1.75 -4.73 -1.45
CA THR A 32 0.59 -5.47 -0.95
C THR A 32 -0.22 -4.62 0.02
N HIS A 33 0.43 -3.99 1.01
CA HIS A 33 -0.24 -3.13 1.98
C HIS A 33 -0.92 -1.93 1.33
N LEU A 34 -0.30 -1.30 0.32
CA LEU A 34 -0.91 -0.20 -0.42
C LEU A 34 -2.12 -0.65 -1.24
N ALA A 35 -2.04 -1.82 -1.89
CA ALA A 35 -3.17 -2.39 -2.62
C ALA A 35 -4.34 -2.72 -1.68
N ASP A 36 -4.06 -3.28 -0.50
CA ASP A 36 -5.08 -3.60 0.49
C ASP A 36 -5.71 -2.35 1.12
N ALA A 37 -4.92 -1.29 1.33
CA ALA A 37 -5.44 0.01 1.74
C ALA A 37 -6.44 0.58 0.72
N VAL A 38 -6.13 0.52 -0.59
CA VAL A 38 -7.07 0.95 -1.65
C VAL A 38 -8.38 0.14 -1.57
N LYS A 39 -8.31 -1.19 -1.45
CA LYS A 39 -9.51 -2.04 -1.33
C LYS A 39 -10.34 -1.70 -0.10
N ALA A 40 -9.70 -1.44 1.03
CA ALA A 40 -10.38 -1.08 2.27
C ALA A 40 -11.13 0.26 2.12
N LEU A 41 -10.50 1.26 1.49
CA LEU A 41 -11.12 2.56 1.22
C LEU A 41 -12.30 2.44 0.25
N GLN A 42 -12.18 1.60 -0.80
CA GLN A 42 -13.28 1.33 -1.72
C GLN A 42 -14.48 0.70 -0.99
N LYS A 43 -14.25 -0.29 -0.13
CA LYS A 43 -15.31 -0.89 0.70
C LYS A 43 -15.97 0.14 1.63
N ALA A 44 -15.19 1.04 2.22
CA ALA A 44 -15.73 2.11 3.05
C ALA A 44 -16.63 3.07 2.24
N ALA A 45 -16.23 3.41 1.01
CA ALA A 45 -17.03 4.22 0.09
C ALA A 45 -18.34 3.50 -0.29
N ASP A 46 -18.29 2.20 -0.58
CA ASP A 46 -19.48 1.40 -0.87
C ASP A 46 -20.44 1.36 0.32
N SER A 47 -19.94 1.15 1.54
CA SER A 47 -20.76 1.19 2.76
C SER A 47 -21.39 2.57 2.97
N LEU A 48 -20.64 3.65 2.76
CA LEU A 48 -21.20 5.01 2.83
C LEU A 48 -22.29 5.23 1.77
N GLN A 49 -22.09 4.72 0.55
CA GLN A 49 -23.11 4.78 -0.50
C GLN A 49 -24.39 4.02 -0.10
N GLN A 50 -24.26 2.86 0.56
CA GLN A 50 -25.41 2.12 1.08
C GLN A 50 -26.17 2.93 2.14
N LEU A 51 -25.46 3.54 3.10
CA LEU A 51 -26.08 4.43 4.11
C LEU A 51 -26.84 5.58 3.46
N ARG A 52 -26.31 6.14 2.37
CA ARG A 52 -26.89 7.26 1.63
C ARG A 52 -27.95 6.86 0.59
N SER A 53 -28.22 5.57 0.44
CA SER A 53 -29.19 5.06 -0.53
C SER A 53 -30.61 5.12 0.01
N ASN A 54 -31.61 5.18 -0.87
CA ASN A 54 -33.02 5.16 -0.46
C ASN A 54 -33.47 3.86 0.22
N SER A 55 -32.65 2.80 0.23
CA SER A 55 -32.99 1.55 0.93
C SER A 55 -32.66 1.59 2.42
N VAL A 56 -31.58 2.28 2.81
CA VAL A 56 -31.18 2.44 4.22
C VAL A 56 -31.55 3.83 4.72
N TYR A 57 -31.24 4.86 3.94
CA TYR A 57 -31.51 6.27 4.17
C TYR A 57 -31.14 6.73 5.59
N ASP A 58 -29.85 6.77 5.86
CA ASP A 58 -29.33 7.39 7.07
C ASP A 58 -29.31 8.92 6.88
N VAL A 59 -30.15 9.64 7.64
CA VAL A 59 -30.33 11.09 7.50
C VAL A 59 -29.05 11.90 7.81
N GLU A 60 -28.21 11.41 8.74
CA GLU A 60 -26.97 12.11 9.14
C GLU A 60 -25.94 12.05 8.01
N PHE A 61 -25.87 10.92 7.30
CA PHE A 61 -24.98 10.77 6.14
C PHE A 61 -25.58 11.25 4.81
N THR A 62 -26.91 11.30 4.70
CA THR A 62 -27.61 11.68 3.46
C THR A 62 -27.80 13.18 3.34
N ASP A 63 -28.40 13.79 4.37
CA ASP A 63 -28.79 15.21 4.38
C ASP A 63 -27.83 16.06 5.21
N GLY A 64 -27.02 15.44 6.07
CA GLY A 64 -25.97 16.10 6.82
C GLY A 64 -24.79 16.52 5.95
N ARG A 65 -24.18 17.65 6.31
CA ARG A 65 -22.95 18.15 5.69
C ARG A 65 -21.82 17.13 5.81
N ASP A 66 -21.72 16.50 6.98
CA ASP A 66 -20.62 15.59 7.32
C ASP A 66 -20.59 14.37 6.40
N GLY A 67 -21.74 13.84 5.97
CA GLY A 67 -21.78 12.71 5.03
C GLY A 67 -21.20 13.03 3.66
N ARG A 68 -21.34 14.28 3.18
CA ARG A 68 -20.72 14.75 1.94
C ARG A 68 -19.21 14.94 2.12
N ASP A 69 -18.80 15.46 3.27
CA ASP A 69 -17.39 15.67 3.59
C ASP A 69 -16.65 14.33 3.70
N VAL A 70 -17.25 13.32 4.36
CA VAL A 70 -16.71 11.95 4.43
C VAL A 70 -16.60 11.32 3.04
N ALA A 71 -17.61 11.47 2.18
CA ALA A 71 -17.54 10.95 0.81
C ALA A 71 -16.37 11.55 0.03
N THR A 72 -16.20 12.88 0.11
CA THR A 72 -15.10 13.59 -0.54
C THR A 72 -13.74 13.12 0.00
N PHE A 73 -13.64 12.95 1.32
CA PHE A 73 -12.42 12.48 1.97
C PHE A 73 -12.04 11.05 1.55
N LEU A 74 -13.02 10.16 1.40
CA LEU A 74 -12.79 8.79 0.92
C LEU A 74 -12.31 8.78 -0.53
N ASP A 75 -12.94 9.56 -1.41
CA ASP A 75 -12.54 9.66 -2.83
C ASP A 75 -11.10 10.20 -2.97
N ASP A 76 -10.78 11.24 -2.22
CA ASP A 76 -9.43 11.83 -2.20
C ASP A 76 -8.41 10.85 -1.63
N SER A 77 -8.76 10.12 -0.56
CA SER A 77 -7.90 9.09 0.04
C SER A 77 -7.62 7.96 -0.96
N ILE A 78 -8.63 7.46 -1.68
CA ILE A 78 -8.46 6.44 -2.74
C ILE A 78 -7.50 6.94 -3.81
N ARG A 79 -7.67 8.19 -4.26
CA ARG A 79 -6.80 8.81 -5.28
C ARG A 79 -5.35 8.90 -4.79
N GLN A 80 -5.14 9.39 -3.57
CA GLN A 80 -3.81 9.56 -2.99
C GLN A 80 -3.12 8.21 -2.75
N THR A 81 -3.82 7.20 -2.23
CA THR A 81 -3.26 5.86 -2.02
C THR A 81 -2.91 5.18 -3.35
N ARG A 82 -3.74 5.34 -4.39
CA ARG A 82 -3.42 4.86 -5.75
C ARG A 82 -2.18 5.54 -6.33
N ALA A 83 -2.01 6.85 -6.09
CA ALA A 83 -0.81 7.56 -6.51
C ALA A 83 0.44 7.03 -5.79
N ALA A 84 0.36 6.81 -4.47
CA ALA A 84 1.45 6.22 -3.71
C ALA A 84 1.81 4.81 -4.21
N TYR A 85 0.81 3.96 -4.47
CA TYR A 85 1.01 2.64 -5.07
C TYR A 85 1.74 2.72 -6.42
N ALA A 86 1.31 3.59 -7.32
CA ALA A 86 1.93 3.74 -8.63
C ALA A 86 3.39 4.24 -8.55
N VAL A 87 3.69 5.17 -7.65
CA VAL A 87 5.05 5.64 -7.40
C VAL A 87 5.93 4.50 -6.88
N VAL A 88 5.46 3.75 -5.88
CA VAL A 88 6.20 2.59 -5.33
C VAL A 88 6.44 1.53 -6.40
N HIS A 89 5.41 1.19 -7.17
CA HIS A 89 5.53 0.23 -8.28
C HIS A 89 6.59 0.68 -9.29
N THR A 90 6.59 1.97 -9.66
CA THR A 90 7.59 2.54 -10.57
C THR A 90 9.01 2.49 -10.01
N VAL A 91 9.19 2.74 -8.70
CA VAL A 91 10.50 2.66 -8.05
C VAL A 91 11.01 1.21 -8.08
N ILE A 92 10.16 0.25 -7.70
CA ILE A 92 10.53 -1.18 -7.68
C ILE A 92 10.86 -1.69 -9.09
N ASP A 93 10.05 -1.34 -10.09
CA ASP A 93 10.30 -1.75 -11.48
C ASP A 93 11.62 -1.18 -12.01
N LYS A 94 11.97 0.07 -11.67
CA LYS A 94 13.25 0.68 -12.08
C LYS A 94 14.47 0.04 -11.42
N GLU A 95 14.30 -0.53 -10.24
CA GLU A 95 15.35 -1.22 -9.49
C GLU A 95 15.48 -2.70 -9.89
N THR A 96 14.57 -3.20 -10.73
CA THR A 96 14.63 -4.54 -11.32
C THR A 96 15.22 -4.43 -12.74
N PRO A 97 16.45 -4.92 -13.01
CA PRO A 97 17.05 -4.84 -14.35
C PRO A 97 16.26 -5.59 -15.43
#